data_AF-A0A2W4N7F1-F1
#
_entry.id   AF-A0A2W4N7F1-F1
#
_cell.length_a   1.000
_cell.length_b   1.000
_cell.length_c   1.000
_cell.angle_alpha   90.00
_cell.angle_beta   90.00
_cell.angle_gamma   90.00
#
_symmetry.space_group_name_H-M   'P 1'
#
loop_
_entity.id
_entity.type
_entity.pdbx_description
1 polymer ?
#
loop_
_entity_poly.entity_id
_entity_poly.type
_entity_poly.pdbx_seq_one_letter_code
_entity_poly.pdbx_strand_id
1 'polypeptide(L)'
;MTVAAPKRTVALAPLAAPRLGQLLLPALAIWCAAFVALALLPNQAPPRTRGLYAQEGGPQPFRWTSSRTTIPIDTAAEQSLVALTIASGRWPERAAPVVTLRAGEQQLVQFAPADELRRYRLLLPHTARELVLESTVARPPGDDRRWLGVQLHDVSV
;
A
#
# COMPACT_ATOMS: atom_id res chain seq x y z
N MET A 1 -6.25 -87.45 -10.01
CA MET A 1 -4.78 -87.49 -10.08
C MET A 1 -4.24 -86.08 -9.95
N THR A 2 -3.53 -85.84 -8.87
CA THR A 2 -2.83 -84.63 -8.47
C THR A 2 -1.66 -84.35 -9.41
N VAL A 3 -1.43 -83.10 -9.83
CA VAL A 3 -0.08 -82.49 -9.78
C VAL A 3 -0.22 -80.99 -9.47
N ALA A 4 0.45 -80.60 -8.39
CA ALA A 4 0.47 -79.26 -7.81
C ALA A 4 1.49 -78.33 -8.52
N ALA A 5 1.28 -77.03 -8.31
CA ALA A 5 2.03 -75.89 -8.83
C ALA A 5 3.54 -75.87 -8.47
N PRO A 6 4.28 -74.89 -9.00
CA PRO A 6 5.06 -74.06 -8.08
C PRO A 6 4.72 -72.56 -8.21
N LYS A 7 4.18 -72.00 -7.12
CA LYS A 7 4.03 -70.56 -6.93
C LYS A 7 5.41 -69.98 -6.58
N ARG A 8 6.00 -69.20 -7.49
CA ARG A 8 7.20 -68.40 -7.20
C ARG A 8 6.81 -67.20 -6.34
N THR A 9 7.22 -67.22 -5.08
CA THR A 9 7.09 -66.07 -4.18
C THR A 9 8.23 -65.11 -4.46
N VAL A 10 7.93 -63.97 -5.10
CA VAL A 10 8.87 -62.85 -5.23
C VAL A 10 8.77 -62.03 -3.95
N ALA A 11 9.83 -62.06 -3.14
CA ALA A 11 9.95 -61.18 -1.98
C ALA A 11 10.30 -59.76 -2.46
N LEU A 12 9.38 -58.81 -2.29
CA LEU A 12 9.68 -57.39 -2.42
C LEU A 12 10.50 -56.94 -1.21
N ALA A 13 11.70 -56.44 -1.45
CA ALA A 13 12.53 -55.81 -0.43
C ALA A 13 11.84 -54.52 0.07
N PRO A 14 11.79 -54.27 1.39
CA PRO A 14 11.21 -53.05 1.92
C PRO A 14 12.11 -51.85 1.59
N LEU A 15 11.53 -50.86 0.90
CA LEU A 15 12.10 -49.51 0.78
C LEU A 15 12.32 -48.95 2.19
N ALA A 16 13.58 -48.74 2.57
CA ALA A 16 13.94 -48.16 3.85
C ALA A 16 13.35 -46.74 3.94
N ALA A 17 12.32 -46.57 4.77
CA ALA A 17 11.74 -45.26 5.05
C ALA A 17 12.81 -44.38 5.72
N PRO A 18 13.11 -43.18 5.19
CA PRO A 18 14.07 -42.29 5.82
C PRO A 18 13.58 -41.96 7.23
N ARG A 19 14.48 -42.04 8.22
CA ARG A 19 14.16 -41.75 9.62
C ARG A 19 13.70 -40.29 9.68
N LEU A 20 12.48 -40.05 10.18
CA LEU A 20 11.83 -38.73 10.28
C LEU A 20 12.78 -37.59 10.73
N GLY A 21 13.73 -37.90 11.61
CA GLY A 21 14.76 -36.97 12.10
C GLY A 21 15.69 -36.39 11.03
N GLN A 22 15.94 -37.10 9.91
CA GLN A 22 16.77 -36.62 8.81
C GLN A 22 16.08 -35.54 7.97
N LEU A 23 14.74 -35.49 7.98
CA LEU A 23 13.97 -34.46 7.25
C LEU A 23 13.66 -33.23 8.13
N LEU A 24 13.60 -33.41 9.46
CA LEU A 24 13.35 -32.31 10.39
C LEU A 24 14.48 -31.29 10.45
N LEU A 25 15.73 -31.74 10.39
CA LEU A 25 16.91 -30.88 10.41
C LEU A 25 16.96 -29.87 9.24
N PRO A 26 16.83 -30.27 7.96
CA PRO A 26 16.83 -29.31 6.87
C PRO A 26 15.58 -28.42 6.87
N ALA A 27 14.41 -28.95 7.26
CA ALA A 27 13.20 -28.14 7.39
C ALA A 27 13.37 -27.02 8.44
N LEU A 28 13.97 -27.35 9.59
CA LEU A 28 14.29 -26.36 10.62
C LEU A 28 15.33 -25.34 10.14
N ALA A 29 16.36 -25.78 9.41
CA ALA A 29 17.36 -24.89 8.84
C ALA A 29 16.75 -23.89 7.84
N ILE A 30 15.88 -24.38 6.95
CA ILE A 30 15.14 -23.53 5.99
C ILE A 30 14.25 -22.54 6.74
N TRP A 31 13.54 -23.00 7.77
CA TRP A 31 12.69 -22.14 8.59
C TRP A 31 13.48 -21.04 9.29
N CYS A 32 14.62 -21.38 9.92
CA CYS A 32 15.51 -20.41 10.57
C CYS A 32 16.08 -19.41 9.55
N ALA A 33 16.51 -19.89 8.38
CA ALA A 33 17.04 -19.02 7.32
C ALA A 33 15.97 -18.03 6.82
N ALA A 34 14.74 -18.49 6.61
CA ALA A 34 13.61 -17.63 6.24
C ALA A 34 13.29 -16.62 7.34
N PHE A 35 13.29 -17.03 8.60
CA PHE A 35 13.04 -16.16 9.74
C PHE A 35 14.12 -15.06 9.86
N VAL A 36 15.39 -15.42 9.73
CA VAL A 36 16.50 -14.46 9.74
C VAL A 36 16.40 -13.51 8.54
N ALA A 37 16.11 -14.01 7.34
CA ALA A 37 15.92 -13.17 6.16
C ALA A 37 14.78 -12.16 6.34
N LEU A 38 13.65 -12.58 6.92
CA LEU A 38 12.52 -11.71 7.23
C LEU A 38 12.85 -10.69 8.34
N ALA A 39 13.60 -11.10 9.37
CA ALA A 39 14.01 -10.20 10.46
C ALA A 39 15.06 -9.16 10.01
N LEU A 40 15.84 -9.48 8.98
CA LEU A 40 16.81 -8.57 8.36
C LEU A 40 16.18 -7.65 7.31
N LEU A 41 14.94 -7.90 6.88
CA LEU A 41 14.23 -6.92 6.06
C LEU A 41 14.12 -5.64 6.89
N PRO A 42 14.53 -4.47 6.37
CA PRO A 42 14.36 -3.22 7.07
C PRO A 42 12.87 -3.08 7.39
N ASN A 43 12.57 -2.95 8.69
CA ASN A 43 11.23 -2.66 9.15
C ASN A 43 10.89 -1.25 8.66
N GLN A 44 10.43 -1.15 7.41
CA GLN A 44 10.03 0.12 6.85
C GLN A 44 8.88 0.58 7.72
N ALA A 45 9.12 1.66 8.47
CA ALA A 45 8.06 2.30 9.21
C ALA A 45 6.90 2.49 8.23
N PRO A 46 5.68 2.06 8.58
CA PRO A 46 4.56 2.19 7.67
C PRO A 46 4.50 3.64 7.19
N PRO A 47 4.23 3.88 5.89
CA PRO A 47 4.16 5.22 5.37
C PRO A 47 3.24 6.03 6.28
N ARG A 48 3.84 7.04 6.91
CA ARG A 48 3.18 7.91 7.88
C ARG A 48 1.90 8.52 7.29
N THR A 49 1.93 8.76 5.98
CA THR A 49 0.79 9.17 5.17
C THR A 49 -0.07 7.96 4.74
N ARG A 50 -1.37 8.02 5.05
CA ARG A 50 -2.36 6.97 4.70
C ARG A 50 -3.28 7.44 3.59
N GLY A 51 -3.87 6.49 2.85
CA GLY A 51 -4.85 6.80 1.80
C GLY A 51 -4.24 7.29 0.49
N LEU A 52 -2.97 6.97 0.24
CA LEU A 52 -2.30 7.15 -1.04
C LEU A 52 -2.12 5.79 -1.73
N TYR A 53 -2.39 5.74 -3.02
CA TYR A 53 -2.07 4.60 -3.87
C TYR A 53 -0.57 4.56 -4.22
N ALA A 54 -0.18 3.57 -5.01
CA ALA A 54 1.17 3.45 -5.54
C ALA A 54 1.57 4.71 -6.30
N GLN A 55 2.88 4.98 -6.32
CA GLN A 55 3.43 6.08 -7.07
C GLN A 55 3.37 5.77 -8.57
N GLU A 56 2.91 6.74 -9.33
CA GLU A 56 2.74 6.72 -10.78
C GLU A 56 3.32 8.00 -11.38
N GLY A 57 3.31 8.11 -12.71
CA GLY A 57 3.89 9.25 -13.42
C GLY A 57 5.39 9.08 -13.63
N GLY A 58 5.86 9.35 -14.85
CA GLY A 58 7.26 9.23 -15.23
C GLY A 58 8.10 10.41 -14.70
N PRO A 59 8.40 11.42 -15.53
CA PRO A 59 9.25 12.54 -15.15
C PRO A 59 8.66 13.43 -14.03
N GLN A 60 7.35 13.35 -13.82
CA GLN A 60 6.66 14.07 -12.75
C GLN A 60 5.84 13.07 -11.93
N PRO A 61 6.44 12.46 -10.88
CA PRO A 61 5.76 11.44 -10.12
C PRO A 61 4.60 12.02 -9.31
N PHE A 62 3.58 11.19 -9.10
CA PHE A 62 2.43 11.49 -8.28
C PHE A 62 1.88 10.23 -7.62
N ARG A 63 1.02 10.41 -6.62
CA ARG A 63 0.22 9.34 -6.03
C ARG A 63 -1.24 9.72 -6.09
N TRP A 64 -2.10 8.81 -6.53
CA TRP A 64 -3.53 9.02 -6.43
C TRP A 64 -3.97 8.96 -4.96
N THR A 65 -4.88 9.85 -4.58
CA THR A 65 -5.56 9.78 -3.28
C THR A 65 -6.75 8.82 -3.35
N SER A 66 -7.11 8.23 -2.22
CA SER A 66 -8.42 7.62 -2.01
C SER A 66 -9.47 8.70 -1.69
N SER A 67 -10.61 8.30 -1.13
CA SER A 67 -11.61 9.23 -0.59
C SER A 67 -11.12 10.00 0.64
N ARG A 68 -10.13 9.47 1.35
CA ARG A 68 -9.54 10.10 2.54
C ARG A 68 -8.06 9.79 2.64
N THR A 69 -7.24 10.83 2.58
CA THR A 69 -5.80 10.80 2.76
C THR A 69 -5.44 11.55 4.04
N THR A 70 -4.64 10.94 4.90
CA THR A 70 -4.18 11.55 6.16
C THR A 70 -2.68 11.76 6.09
N ILE A 71 -2.24 13.02 6.22
CA ILE A 71 -0.84 13.43 6.17
C ILE A 71 -0.46 13.91 7.57
N PRO A 72 0.47 13.23 8.28
CA PRO A 72 0.91 13.71 9.57
C PRO A 72 1.77 14.96 9.44
N ILE A 73 1.65 15.84 10.42
CA ILE A 73 2.37 17.10 10.50
C ILE A 73 3.32 16.96 11.70
N ASP A 74 4.63 17.06 11.46
CA ASP A 74 5.61 17.10 12.55
C ASP A 74 5.56 18.51 13.19
N THR A 75 4.95 18.59 14.36
CA THR A 75 4.54 19.83 15.05
C THR A 75 5.68 20.50 15.82
N ALA A 76 6.73 20.95 15.12
CA ALA A 76 7.80 21.71 15.77
C ALA A 76 7.55 23.23 15.83
N ALA A 77 6.61 23.77 15.04
CA ALA A 77 6.38 25.22 14.91
C ALA A 77 4.98 25.65 15.40
N GLU A 78 4.89 26.87 15.96
CA GLU A 78 3.63 27.48 16.42
C GLU A 78 2.63 27.74 15.29
N GLN A 79 3.07 27.85 14.04
CA GLN A 79 2.21 27.82 12.87
C GLN A 79 2.95 27.06 11.77
N SER A 80 2.37 25.97 11.30
CA SER A 80 2.93 25.20 10.19
C SER A 80 2.26 25.64 8.89
N LEU A 81 3.06 26.07 7.92
CA LEU A 81 2.60 26.40 6.57
C LEU A 81 2.76 25.17 5.69
N VAL A 82 1.65 24.51 5.36
CA VAL A 82 1.69 23.35 4.47
C VAL A 82 1.48 23.77 3.03
N ALA A 83 2.38 23.31 2.16
CA ALA A 83 2.25 23.41 0.72
C ALA A 83 1.86 22.04 0.13
N LEU A 84 0.76 22.01 -0.63
CA LEU A 84 0.30 20.84 -1.38
C LEU A 84 0.35 21.13 -2.87
N THR A 85 0.86 20.20 -3.68
CA THR A 85 0.76 20.28 -5.14
C THR A 85 -0.20 19.20 -5.63
N ILE A 86 -1.35 19.63 -6.15
CA ILE A 86 -2.48 18.75 -6.50
C ILE A 86 -2.96 19.05 -7.91
N ALA A 87 -3.37 18.00 -8.63
CA ALA A 87 -4.17 18.07 -9.84
C ALA A 87 -5.37 17.11 -9.73
N SER A 88 -6.50 17.43 -10.37
CA SER A 88 -7.64 16.49 -10.46
C SER A 88 -7.30 15.28 -11.34
N GLY A 89 -6.39 15.47 -12.32
CA GLY A 89 -6.10 14.53 -13.39
C GLY A 89 -7.18 14.56 -14.47
N ARG A 90 -6.76 14.68 -15.74
CA ARG A 90 -7.69 14.73 -16.88
C ARG A 90 -8.09 13.32 -17.32
N TRP A 91 -9.39 13.06 -17.29
CA TRP A 91 -10.02 11.83 -17.73
C TRP A 91 -11.43 12.16 -18.28
N PRO A 92 -11.80 11.61 -19.45
CA PRO A 92 -13.09 11.91 -20.07
C PRO A 92 -14.26 11.56 -19.16
N GLU A 93 -15.31 12.37 -19.19
CA GLU A 93 -16.62 12.10 -18.56
C GLU A 93 -16.65 12.09 -17.02
N ARG A 94 -15.54 12.38 -16.32
CA ARG A 94 -15.61 12.64 -14.88
C ARG A 94 -16.32 13.95 -14.57
N ALA A 95 -17.16 13.91 -13.54
CA ALA A 95 -17.53 15.08 -12.74
C ALA A 95 -16.36 15.60 -11.88
N ALA A 96 -16.00 16.89 -12.01
CA ALA A 96 -14.87 17.51 -11.29
C ALA A 96 -14.86 17.12 -9.80
N PRO A 97 -13.72 16.64 -9.26
CA PRO A 97 -13.72 16.18 -7.88
C PRO A 97 -13.79 17.38 -6.94
N VAL A 98 -14.46 17.22 -5.81
CA VAL A 98 -14.43 18.18 -4.72
C VAL A 98 -13.45 17.68 -3.66
N VAL A 99 -12.54 18.55 -3.23
CA VAL A 99 -11.56 18.30 -2.18
C VAL A 99 -11.89 19.15 -0.97
N THR A 100 -11.92 18.52 0.20
CA THR A 100 -12.03 19.16 1.50
C THR A 100 -10.75 18.92 2.29
N LEU A 101 -10.14 19.98 2.79
CA LEU A 101 -8.95 19.91 3.65
C LEU A 101 -9.34 20.22 5.09
N ARG A 102 -8.87 19.40 6.03
CA ARG A 102 -9.19 19.50 7.46
C ARG A 102 -7.93 19.37 8.32
N ALA A 103 -7.88 20.09 9.43
CA ALA A 103 -6.91 19.90 10.51
C ALA A 103 -7.65 19.28 11.70
N GLY A 104 -7.49 17.97 11.91
CA GLY A 104 -8.35 17.22 12.82
C GLY A 104 -9.83 17.36 12.43
N GLU A 105 -10.67 17.79 13.38
CA GLU A 105 -12.10 18.00 13.15
C GLU A 105 -12.42 19.32 12.42
N GLN A 106 -11.49 20.27 12.35
CA GLN A 106 -11.74 21.58 11.74
C GLN A 106 -11.57 21.53 10.22
N GLN A 107 -12.64 21.88 9.48
CA GLN A 107 -12.52 22.13 8.04
C GLN A 107 -11.78 23.44 7.79
N LEU A 108 -10.73 23.39 6.97
CA LEU A 108 -9.91 24.54 6.57
C LEU A 108 -10.44 25.16 5.28
N VAL A 109 -10.66 24.33 4.25
CA VAL A 109 -11.10 24.78 2.93
C VAL A 109 -11.77 23.64 2.15
N GLN A 110 -12.67 23.99 1.25
CA GLN A 110 -13.25 23.08 0.27
C GLN A 110 -13.16 23.72 -1.12
N PHE A 111 -12.70 22.97 -2.12
CA PHE A 111 -12.50 23.48 -3.48
C PHE A 111 -12.50 22.34 -4.51
N ALA A 112 -12.69 22.69 -5.79
CA ALA A 112 -12.48 21.78 -6.91
C ALA A 112 -11.09 22.04 -7.51
N PRO A 113 -10.14 21.08 -7.46
CA PRO A 113 -8.83 21.26 -8.05
C PRO A 113 -8.91 21.30 -9.57
N ALA A 114 -8.03 22.08 -10.18
CA ALA A 114 -7.87 22.11 -11.63
C ALA A 114 -7.29 20.79 -12.17
N ASP A 115 -7.51 20.55 -13.46
CA ASP A 115 -6.87 19.46 -14.22
C ASP A 115 -5.35 19.59 -14.25
N GLU A 116 -4.86 20.83 -14.21
CA GLU A 116 -3.45 21.16 -14.18
C GLU A 116 -2.92 21.24 -12.75
N LEU A 117 -1.61 21.05 -12.62
CA LEU A 117 -0.93 21.14 -11.36
C LEU A 117 -1.05 22.52 -10.74
N ARG A 118 -1.58 22.55 -9.51
CA ARG A 118 -1.65 23.76 -8.72
C ARG A 118 -1.08 23.53 -7.33
N ARG A 119 -0.31 24.52 -6.89
CA ARG A 119 0.22 24.57 -5.53
C ARG A 119 -0.72 25.35 -4.63
N TYR A 120 -1.18 24.72 -3.57
CA TYR A 120 -2.01 25.29 -2.51
C TYR A 120 -1.16 25.50 -1.27
N ARG A 121 -1.35 26.61 -0.57
CA ARG A 121 -0.67 26.94 0.69
C ARG A 121 -1.72 27.11 1.78
N LEU A 122 -1.50 26.45 2.91
CA LEU A 122 -2.47 26.37 4.00
C LEU A 122 -1.76 26.67 5.30
N LEU A 123 -2.33 27.59 6.08
CA LEU A 123 -1.92 27.80 7.46
C LEU A 123 -2.67 26.81 8.35
N LEU A 124 -1.92 25.99 9.07
CA LEU A 124 -2.51 25.07 10.02
C LEU A 124 -2.59 25.68 11.43
N PRO A 125 -3.64 25.35 12.20
CA PRO A 125 -3.64 25.61 13.64
C PRO A 125 -2.43 24.98 14.33
N HIS A 126 -1.91 25.63 15.37
CA HIS A 126 -0.78 25.13 16.16
C HIS A 126 -1.04 23.77 16.84
N THR A 127 -2.31 23.39 16.97
CA THR A 127 -2.74 22.10 17.53
C THR A 127 -2.80 20.97 16.50
N ALA A 128 -2.68 21.29 15.21
CA ALA A 128 -2.86 20.33 14.12
C ALA A 128 -1.71 19.32 14.07
N ARG A 129 -2.00 18.05 14.34
CA ARG A 129 -1.05 16.93 14.20
C ARG A 129 -1.17 16.21 12.86
N GLU A 130 -2.26 16.46 12.16
CA GLU A 130 -2.57 15.84 10.89
C GLU A 130 -3.34 16.80 10.00
N LEU A 131 -3.08 16.69 8.70
CA LEU A 131 -3.84 17.28 7.62
C LEU A 131 -4.60 16.15 6.93
N VAL A 132 -5.91 16.24 6.93
CA VAL A 132 -6.79 15.28 6.27
C VAL A 132 -7.28 15.90 4.97
N LEU A 133 -7.03 15.20 3.86
CA LEU A 133 -7.56 15.49 2.54
C LEU A 133 -8.68 14.49 2.24
N GLU A 134 -9.91 14.98 2.14
CA GLU A 134 -11.07 14.22 1.70
C GLU A 134 -11.38 14.60 0.26
N SER A 135 -11.69 13.63 -0.58
CA SER A 135 -12.03 13.90 -1.96
C SER A 135 -13.17 13.01 -2.45
N THR A 136 -14.01 13.57 -3.34
CA THR A 136 -14.96 12.75 -4.07
C THR A 136 -14.19 11.86 -5.05
N VAL A 137 -14.33 10.55 -4.88
CA VAL A 137 -13.69 9.56 -5.75
C VAL A 137 -14.61 9.17 -6.90
N ALA A 138 -14.01 8.78 -8.01
CA ALA A 138 -14.71 8.10 -9.08
C ALA A 138 -13.83 6.95 -9.62
N ARG A 139 -14.44 6.06 -10.40
CA ARG A 139 -13.72 4.97 -11.04
C ARG A 139 -13.18 5.42 -12.39
N PRO A 140 -11.92 5.12 -12.73
CA PRO A 140 -11.38 5.38 -14.05
C PRO A 140 -12.09 4.53 -15.11
N PRO A 141 -12.07 4.96 -16.39
CA PRO A 141 -12.65 4.19 -17.48
C PRO A 141 -11.93 2.84 -17.66
N GLY A 142 -12.66 1.84 -18.15
CA GLY A 142 -12.15 0.47 -18.35
C GLY A 142 -12.29 -0.43 -17.11
N ASP A 143 -11.40 -1.42 -17.00
CA ASP A 143 -11.47 -2.46 -15.97
C ASP A 143 -10.71 -2.15 -14.68
N ASP A 144 -10.15 -0.94 -14.54
CA ASP A 144 -9.44 -0.55 -13.33
C ASP A 144 -10.43 -0.36 -12.16
N ARG A 145 -10.23 -1.16 -11.11
CA ARG A 145 -11.11 -1.23 -9.93
C ARG A 145 -10.83 -0.15 -8.90
N ARG A 146 -9.76 0.64 -9.06
CA ARG A 146 -9.36 1.67 -8.10
C ARG A 146 -10.36 2.82 -8.09
N TRP A 147 -10.65 3.34 -6.91
CA TRP A 147 -11.46 4.55 -6.75
C TRP A 147 -10.52 5.71 -6.48
N LEU A 148 -10.38 6.61 -7.45
CA LEU A 148 -9.33 7.61 -7.49
C LEU A 148 -9.93 8.99 -7.19
N GLY A 149 -9.30 9.69 -6.24
CA GLY A 149 -9.56 11.08 -5.91
C GLY A 149 -8.71 11.99 -6.80
N VAL A 150 -7.72 12.64 -6.22
CA VAL A 150 -6.86 13.60 -6.91
C VAL A 150 -5.42 13.08 -6.99
N GLN A 151 -4.62 13.66 -7.87
CA GLN A 151 -3.19 13.39 -7.97
C GLN A 151 -2.46 14.28 -6.97
N LEU A 152 -1.79 13.67 -5.98
CA LEU A 152 -0.89 14.37 -5.07
C LEU A 152 0.55 14.20 -5.57
N HIS A 153 1.17 15.31 -5.94
CA HIS A 153 2.55 15.33 -6.45
C HIS A 153 3.57 15.63 -5.37
N ASP A 154 3.24 16.56 -4.49
CA ASP A 154 4.14 17.00 -3.43
C ASP A 154 3.35 17.47 -2.20
N VAL A 155 3.95 17.25 -1.04
CA VAL A 155 3.52 17.82 0.24
C VAL A 155 4.74 18.22 1.05
N SER A 156 4.83 19.49 1.40
CA SER A 156 5.87 20.07 2.25
C SER A 156 5.24 20.85 3.41
N VAL A 157 5.88 20.79 4.57
CA VAL A 157 5.51 21.49 5.82
C VAL A 157 6.62 22.46 6.18
#